data_AF-A0A4R2K031-F1
#
_entry.id   AF-A0A4R2K031-F1
#
_cell.length_a   1.000
_cell.length_b   1.000
_cell.length_c   1.000
_cell.angle_alpha   90.00
_cell.angle_beta   90.00
_cell.angle_gamma   90.00
#
_symmetry.space_group_name_H-M   'P 1'
#
loop_
_entity.id
_entity.type
_entity.pdbx_description
1 polymer ?
#
loop_
_entity_poly.entity_id
_entity_poly.type
_entity_poly.pdbx_seq_one_letter_code
_entity_poly.pdbx_strand_id
1 'polypeptide(L)'
;MTSEMWAVVRVGPEGVAETLVVIPNRDVALGVVAELGDGHHAEPVLVLGPDDGCTVVHTWTCRAVVVDGRVDRVEQPVRLAGASRLLLPGDESPADRVVVDEEAAALEASVLGVSVRYVSAYSVTGDGARALAERRARELADGNGTQ
;
A
#
# COMPACT_ATOMS: atom_id res chain seq x y z
N MET A 1 0.68 3.07 29.04
CA MET A 1 -0.08 4.31 28.77
C MET A 1 0.63 4.99 27.62
N THR A 2 -0.02 5.07 26.45
CA THR A 2 0.48 5.89 25.34
C THR A 2 0.34 7.34 25.76
N SER A 3 1.46 8.00 26.08
CA SER A 3 1.48 9.44 26.29
C SER A 3 1.32 10.09 24.92
N GLU A 4 0.12 10.60 24.62
CA GLU A 4 -0.13 11.36 23.39
C GLU A 4 0.76 12.61 23.41
N MET A 5 1.69 12.70 22.46
CA MET A 5 2.54 13.88 22.26
C MET A 5 2.09 14.63 21.02
N TRP A 6 2.55 15.87 20.89
CA TRP A 6 2.15 16.78 19.82
C TRP A 6 3.39 17.21 19.05
N ALA A 7 3.45 16.85 17.77
CA ALA A 7 4.48 17.33 16.88
C ALA A 7 4.09 18.69 16.31
N VAL A 8 4.98 19.67 16.41
CA VAL A 8 4.89 20.90 15.63
C VAL A 8 5.59 20.65 14.30
N VAL A 9 4.81 20.74 13.23
CA VAL A 9 5.21 20.40 11.86
C VAL A 9 5.11 21.61 10.96
N ARG A 10 6.09 21.72 10.05
CA ARG A 10 6.11 22.69 8.96
C ARG A 10 5.92 21.95 7.64
N VAL A 11 4.99 22.39 6.80
CA VAL A 11 4.84 21.84 5.44
C VAL A 11 5.58 22.74 4.45
N GLY A 12 6.62 22.19 3.81
CA GLY A 12 7.36 22.88 2.77
C GLY A 12 6.55 23.03 1.46
N PRO A 13 7.02 23.84 0.51
CA PRO A 13 6.34 24.09 -0.77
C PRO A 13 6.15 22.83 -1.64
N GLU A 14 6.95 21.78 -1.40
CA GLU A 14 6.83 20.48 -2.09
C GLU A 14 5.88 19.51 -1.36
N GLY A 15 5.16 19.97 -0.32
CA GLY A 15 4.30 19.12 0.50
C GLY A 15 5.07 18.22 1.48
N VAL A 16 6.38 18.42 1.62
CA VAL A 16 7.21 17.68 2.57
C VAL A 16 6.98 18.25 3.97
N ALA A 17 6.47 17.42 4.87
CA ALA A 17 6.33 17.76 6.28
C ALA A 17 7.66 17.58 7.01
N GLU A 18 8.07 18.60 7.76
CA GLU A 18 9.23 18.59 8.64
C GLU A 18 8.78 18.74 10.09
N THR A 19 9.13 17.77 10.93
CA THR A 19 8.90 17.84 12.38
C THR A 19 9.95 18.73 13.02
N LEU A 20 9.54 19.83 13.63
CA LEU A 20 10.42 20.78 14.30
C LEU A 20 10.68 20.40 15.76
N VAL A 21 9.60 20.04 16.48
CA VAL A 21 9.65 19.65 17.89
C VAL A 21 8.48 18.76 18.24
N VAL A 22 8.65 17.90 19.26
CA VAL A 22 7.58 17.08 19.84
C VAL A 22 7.41 17.45 21.31
N ILE A 23 6.17 17.77 21.70
CA ILE A 23 5.83 18.37 22.98
C ILE A 23 4.71 17.54 23.65
N PRO A 24 4.82 17.19 24.94
CA PRO A 24 3.82 16.33 25.62
C PRO A 24 2.51 17.05 25.96
N ASN A 25 2.40 18.35 25.73
CA ASN A 25 1.23 19.17 26.05
C ASN A 25 0.72 19.88 24.80
N ARG A 26 -0.56 19.68 24.48
CA ARG A 26 -1.23 20.26 23.32
C ARG A 26 -1.20 21.79 23.33
N ASP A 27 -1.55 22.41 24.45
CA ASP A 27 -1.68 23.86 24.55
C ASP A 27 -0.32 24.55 24.37
N VAL A 28 0.75 23.94 24.88
CA VAL A 28 2.13 24.40 24.65
C VAL A 28 2.48 24.28 23.16
N ALA A 29 2.16 23.15 22.51
CA ALA A 29 2.41 22.98 21.08
C ALA A 29 1.65 24.02 20.22
N LEU A 30 0.38 24.29 20.56
CA LEU A 30 -0.41 25.32 19.89
C LEU A 30 0.12 26.74 20.15
N GLY A 31 0.63 27.02 21.34
CA GLY A 31 1.32 28.28 21.64
C GLY A 31 2.54 28.48 20.75
N VAL A 32 3.37 27.43 20.60
CA VAL A 32 4.52 27.46 19.68
C VAL A 32 4.08 27.67 18.23
N VAL A 33 3.04 26.99 17.76
CA VAL A 33 2.49 27.21 16.42
C VAL A 33 2.06 28.66 16.22
N ALA A 34 1.40 29.27 17.21
CA ALA A 34 0.96 30.67 17.13
C ALA A 34 2.14 31.65 17.06
N GLU A 35 3.26 31.36 17.72
CA GLU A 35 4.49 32.17 17.63
C GLU A 35 5.22 31.99 16.29
N LEU A 36 5.22 30.78 15.73
CA LEU A 36 5.88 30.48 14.45
C LEU A 36 5.11 31.01 13.24
N GLY A 37 3.78 31.11 13.34
CA GLY A 37 2.92 31.64 12.30
C GLY A 37 2.64 30.66 11.14
N ASP A 38 2.14 31.21 10.03
CA ASP A 38 1.60 30.44 8.91
C ASP A 38 2.56 29.37 8.37
N GLY A 39 1.99 28.24 7.92
CA GLY A 39 2.72 27.07 7.46
C GLY A 39 3.13 26.08 8.55
N HIS A 40 2.89 26.43 9.82
CA HIS A 40 3.07 25.56 10.97
C HIS A 40 1.74 25.07 11.51
N HIS A 41 1.71 23.83 11.99
CA HIS A 41 0.56 23.24 12.66
C HIS A 41 1.01 22.21 13.69
N ALA A 42 0.13 21.85 14.61
CA ALA A 42 0.38 20.83 15.60
C ALA A 42 -0.46 19.59 15.28
N GLU A 43 0.18 18.42 15.26
CA GLU A 43 -0.49 17.14 15.03
C GLU A 43 -0.22 16.19 16.19
N PRO A 44 -1.22 15.39 16.62
CA PRO A 44 -0.98 14.35 17.60
C PRO A 44 -0.07 13.27 16.99
N VAL A 45 0.91 12.82 17.76
CA VAL A 45 1.83 11.76 17.38
C VAL A 45 1.86 10.66 18.44
N LEU A 46 1.97 9.43 17.95
CA LEU A 46 2.19 8.27 18.78
C LEU A 46 3.67 8.15 19.11
N VAL A 47 3.98 8.00 20.39
CA VAL A 47 5.33 7.74 20.88
C VAL A 47 5.41 6.29 21.29
N LEU A 48 6.31 5.56 20.63
CA LEU A 48 6.62 4.18 20.97
C LEU A 48 7.66 4.15 22.08
N GLY A 49 7.33 3.47 23.17
CA GLY A 49 8.28 3.09 24.21
C GLY A 49 9.27 2.03 23.72
N PRO A 50 10.36 1.79 24.46
CA PRO A 50 11.39 0.83 24.08
C PRO A 50 10.87 -0.62 23.97
N ASP A 51 9.79 -0.94 24.69
CA ASP A 51 9.16 -2.26 24.70
C ASP A 51 7.92 -2.35 23.81
N ASP A 52 7.52 -1.25 23.16
CA ASP A 52 6.38 -1.26 22.24
C ASP A 52 6.80 -1.95 20.94
N GLY A 53 6.29 -3.16 20.71
CA GLY A 53 6.56 -3.92 19.49
C GLY A 53 6.03 -3.19 18.27
N CYS A 54 6.86 -2.97 17.25
CA CYS A 54 6.39 -2.46 15.96
C CYS A 54 7.05 -3.21 14.82
N THR A 55 6.32 -3.37 13.72
CA THR A 55 6.83 -4.04 12.52
C THR A 55 6.56 -3.18 11.30
N VAL A 56 7.58 -2.92 10.49
CA VAL A 56 7.35 -2.34 9.16
C VAL A 56 6.96 -3.44 8.20
N VAL A 57 5.77 -3.32 7.62
CA VAL A 57 5.28 -4.24 6.59
C VAL A 57 5.34 -3.56 5.23
N HIS A 58 5.73 -4.33 4.22
CA HIS A 58 5.81 -3.90 2.85
C HIS A 58 4.73 -4.59 2.03
N THR A 59 4.01 -3.85 1.20
CA THR A 59 3.17 -4.45 0.17
C THR A 59 4.01 -4.80 -1.05
N TRP A 60 3.83 -6.02 -1.53
CA TRP A 60 4.39 -6.55 -2.75
C TRP A 60 3.28 -6.71 -3.79
N THR A 61 3.63 -6.55 -5.06
CA THR A 61 2.73 -6.82 -6.18
C THR A 61 3.35 -7.79 -7.16
N CYS A 62 2.52 -8.65 -7.75
CA CYS A 62 2.91 -9.54 -8.83
C CYS A 62 1.82 -9.50 -9.90
N ARG A 63 2.24 -9.46 -11.18
CA ARG A 63 1.35 -9.46 -12.32
C ARG A 63 1.38 -10.79 -13.04
N ALA A 64 0.24 -11.20 -13.57
CA ALA A 64 0.13 -12.33 -14.47
C ALA A 64 -0.71 -11.96 -15.69
N VAL A 65 -0.41 -12.57 -16.83
CA VAL A 65 -1.13 -12.37 -18.09
C VAL A 65 -1.70 -13.71 -18.54
N VAL A 66 -2.98 -13.71 -18.88
CA VAL A 66 -3.68 -14.86 -19.46
C VAL A 66 -4.08 -14.50 -20.88
N VAL A 67 -3.70 -15.33 -21.84
CA VAL A 67 -4.01 -15.14 -23.27
C VAL A 67 -4.73 -16.39 -23.75
N ASP A 68 -5.91 -16.22 -24.34
CA ASP A 68 -6.74 -17.30 -24.89
C ASP A 68 -6.91 -18.50 -23.95
N GLY A 69 -7.20 -18.21 -22.67
CA GLY A 69 -7.41 -19.24 -21.65
C GLY A 69 -6.13 -19.99 -21.26
N ARG A 70 -4.94 -19.45 -21.53
CA ARG A 70 -3.67 -20.00 -21.07
C ARG A 70 -2.89 -18.95 -20.29
N VAL A 71 -2.25 -19.36 -19.20
CA VAL A 71 -1.31 -18.49 -18.49
C VAL A 71 -0.09 -18.29 -19.40
N ASP A 72 0.07 -17.08 -19.92
CA ASP A 72 1.19 -16.71 -20.77
C ASP A 72 2.43 -16.44 -19.93
N ARG A 73 2.30 -15.59 -18.91
CA ARG A 73 3.40 -15.25 -18.01
C ARG A 73 2.94 -14.86 -16.62
N VAL A 74 3.85 -15.05 -15.68
CA VAL A 74 3.78 -14.53 -14.31
C VAL A 74 5.08 -13.79 -14.04
N GLU A 75 4.96 -12.51 -13.72
CA GLU A 75 6.10 -11.62 -13.50
C GLU A 75 6.71 -11.88 -12.10
N GLN A 76 7.96 -11.46 -11.91
CA GLN A 76 8.57 -11.52 -10.59
C GLN A 76 7.88 -10.52 -9.65
N PRO A 77 7.65 -10.88 -8.37
CA PRO A 77 7.06 -9.96 -7.42
C PRO A 77 7.99 -8.77 -7.17
N VAL A 78 7.42 -7.58 -7.10
CA VAL A 78 8.13 -6.34 -6.82
C VAL A 78 7.53 -5.63 -5.62
N ARG A 79 8.38 -4.98 -4.82
CA ARG A 79 7.92 -4.15 -3.71
C ARG A 79 7.23 -2.91 -4.25
N LEU A 80 6.02 -2.63 -3.78
CA LEU A 80 5.27 -1.45 -4.18
C LEU A 80 5.80 -0.22 -3.43
N ALA A 81 6.40 0.71 -4.16
CA ALA A 81 6.92 1.95 -3.61
C ALA A 81 5.78 2.78 -2.97
N GLY A 82 6.03 3.35 -1.79
CA GLY A 82 5.05 4.14 -1.05
C GLY A 82 3.99 3.33 -0.29
N ALA A 83 3.85 2.02 -0.54
CA ALA A 83 2.87 1.17 0.14
C ALA A 83 3.46 0.39 1.33
N SER A 84 4.48 0.94 1.99
CA SER A 84 4.99 0.40 3.25
C SER A 84 4.27 1.04 4.42
N ARG A 85 3.96 0.27 5.46
CA ARG A 85 3.28 0.80 6.65
C ARG A 85 3.91 0.26 7.93
N LEU A 86 3.88 1.07 8.97
CA LEU A 86 4.18 0.63 10.33
C LEU A 86 2.95 -0.08 10.88
N LEU A 87 3.13 -1.26 11.49
CA LEU A 87 2.13 -1.96 12.28
C LEU A 87 2.48 -1.84 13.75
N LEU A 88 1.52 -1.37 14.53
CA LEU A 88 1.55 -1.32 15.99
C LEU A 88 0.99 -2.61 16.60
N PRO A 89 1.19 -2.87 17.91
CA PRO A 89 0.61 -4.02 18.56
C PRO A 89 -0.91 -4.00 18.46
N GLY A 90 -1.49 -5.05 17.89
CA GLY A 90 -2.94 -5.17 17.67
C GLY A 90 -3.41 -4.66 16.30
N ASP A 91 -2.55 -4.02 15.51
CA ASP A 91 -2.89 -3.70 14.12
C ASP A 91 -3.02 -4.98 13.29
N GLU A 92 -4.07 -5.05 12.48
CA GLU A 92 -4.21 -6.12 11.51
C GLU A 92 -3.15 -5.98 10.42
N SER A 93 -2.70 -7.10 9.85
CA SER A 93 -1.85 -7.06 8.64
C SER A 93 -2.68 -6.65 7.42
N PRO A 94 -2.07 -5.98 6.41
CA PRO A 94 -2.79 -5.68 5.18
C PRO A 94 -3.33 -6.96 4.56
N ALA A 95 -4.62 -6.95 4.20
CA ALA A 95 -5.23 -8.10 3.55
C ALA A 95 -4.68 -8.29 2.14
N ASP A 96 -4.58 -9.55 1.74
CA ASP A 96 -4.28 -9.93 0.37
C ASP A 96 -5.37 -9.43 -0.58
N ARG A 97 -4.97 -9.01 -1.79
CA ARG A 97 -5.90 -8.51 -2.81
C ARG A 97 -5.51 -9.00 -4.19
N VAL A 98 -6.51 -9.28 -5.02
CA VAL A 98 -6.32 -9.57 -6.44
C VAL A 98 -7.28 -8.70 -7.25
N VAL A 99 -6.78 -8.13 -8.35
CA VAL A 99 -7.52 -7.28 -9.29
C VAL A 99 -7.32 -7.85 -10.68
N VAL A 100 -8.41 -7.92 -11.45
CA VAL A 100 -8.37 -8.24 -12.88
C VAL A 100 -8.74 -6.98 -13.62
N ASP A 101 -7.92 -6.57 -14.58
CA ASP A 101 -8.18 -5.39 -15.39
C ASP A 101 -9.12 -5.75 -16.56
N GLU A 102 -10.42 -5.57 -16.33
CA GLU A 102 -11.46 -5.88 -17.32
C GLU A 102 -11.51 -4.86 -18.46
N GLU A 103 -11.13 -3.61 -18.20
CA GLU A 103 -11.12 -2.55 -19.22
C GLU A 103 -10.00 -2.78 -20.24
N ALA A 104 -8.79 -3.07 -19.76
CA ALA A 104 -7.68 -3.45 -20.63
C ALA A 104 -7.98 -4.75 -21.41
N ALA A 105 -8.64 -5.72 -20.77
CA ALA A 105 -9.04 -6.95 -21.42
C ALA A 105 -10.02 -6.73 -22.59
N ALA A 106 -11.04 -5.88 -22.38
CA ALA A 106 -12.02 -5.55 -23.41
C ALA A 106 -11.38 -4.79 -24.58
N LEU A 107 -10.44 -3.88 -24.29
CA LEU A 107 -9.70 -3.15 -25.30
C LEU A 107 -8.87 -4.09 -26.18
N GLU A 108 -8.05 -4.97 -25.58
CA GLU A 108 -7.19 -5.91 -26.31
C GLU A 108 -8.02 -6.87 -27.19
N ALA A 109 -9.14 -7.37 -26.67
CA ALA A 109 -10.05 -8.19 -27.46
C ALA A 109 -10.62 -7.45 -28.68
N SER A 110 -10.94 -6.16 -28.53
CA SER A 110 -11.46 -5.35 -29.63
C SER A 110 -10.42 -5.00 -30.71
N VAL A 111 -9.14 -4.88 -30.32
CA VAL A 111 -8.05 -4.46 -31.22
C VAL A 111 -7.38 -5.65 -31.88
N LEU A 112 -7.07 -6.70 -31.12
CA LEU A 112 -6.28 -7.86 -31.56
C LEU A 112 -7.14 -9.09 -31.88
N GLY A 113 -8.41 -9.10 -31.48
CA GLY A 113 -9.29 -10.27 -31.64
C GLY A 113 -8.92 -11.45 -30.72
N VAL A 114 -8.11 -11.19 -29.68
CA VAL A 114 -7.56 -12.18 -28.76
C VAL A 114 -8.02 -11.88 -27.33
N SER A 115 -8.40 -12.91 -26.57
CA SER A 115 -8.83 -12.72 -25.18
C SER A 115 -7.61 -12.58 -24.27
N VAL A 116 -7.26 -11.35 -23.88
CA VAL A 116 -6.18 -11.08 -22.91
C VAL A 116 -6.78 -10.66 -21.58
N ARG A 117 -6.27 -11.20 -20.46
CA ARG A 117 -6.62 -10.75 -19.10
C ARG A 117 -5.36 -10.45 -18.30
N TYR A 118 -5.32 -9.27 -17.68
CA TYR A 118 -4.25 -8.87 -16.79
C TYR A 118 -4.68 -9.03 -15.34
N VAL A 119 -3.90 -9.78 -14.57
CA VAL A 119 -4.10 -10.01 -13.14
C VAL A 119 -3.02 -9.25 -12.38
N SER A 120 -3.42 -8.47 -11.39
CA SER A 120 -2.52 -7.86 -10.40
C SER A 120 -2.86 -8.38 -9.01
N ALA A 121 -1.92 -9.03 -8.35
CA ALA A 121 -2.06 -9.49 -6.98
C ALA A 121 -1.19 -8.68 -6.03
N TYR A 122 -1.63 -8.58 -4.78
CA TYR A 122 -1.00 -7.81 -3.70
C TYR A 122 -0.97 -8.63 -2.42
N SER A 123 0.17 -8.65 -1.75
CA SER A 123 0.35 -9.33 -0.45
C SER A 123 1.45 -8.66 0.36
N VAL A 124 1.58 -9.05 1.63
CA VAL A 124 2.65 -8.59 2.53
C VAL A 124 4.00 -9.26 2.26
N THR A 125 4.02 -10.31 1.43
CA THR A 125 5.24 -10.98 0.96
C THR A 125 5.27 -11.10 -0.55
N GLY A 126 6.47 -11.18 -1.13
CA GLY A 126 6.64 -11.41 -2.57
C GLY A 126 6.08 -12.77 -3.00
N ASP A 127 6.37 -13.83 -2.24
CA ASP A 127 5.89 -15.18 -2.51
C ASP A 127 4.36 -15.26 -2.42
N GLY A 128 3.75 -14.57 -1.45
CA GLY A 128 2.30 -14.46 -1.32
C GLY A 128 1.67 -13.80 -2.55
N ALA A 129 2.20 -12.65 -2.97
CA ALA A 129 1.72 -11.95 -4.15
C ALA A 129 1.82 -12.81 -5.41
N ARG A 130 2.94 -13.54 -5.58
CA ARG A 130 3.14 -14.46 -6.69
C ARG A 130 2.16 -15.62 -6.67
N ALA A 131 1.99 -16.29 -5.52
CA ALA A 131 1.07 -17.41 -5.39
C ALA A 131 -0.39 -17.01 -5.68
N LEU A 132 -0.79 -15.80 -5.26
CA LEU A 132 -2.10 -15.22 -5.57
C LEU A 132 -2.28 -14.97 -7.07
N ALA A 133 -1.29 -14.37 -7.74
CA ALA A 133 -1.33 -14.13 -9.17
C ALA A 133 -1.41 -15.45 -9.97
N GLU A 134 -0.57 -16.43 -9.62
CA GLU A 134 -0.55 -17.75 -10.24
C GLU A 134 -1.87 -18.50 -10.07
N ARG A 135 -2.45 -18.45 -8.87
CA ARG A 135 -3.73 -19.10 -8.59
C ARG A 135 -4.85 -18.46 -9.42
N ARG A 136 -4.96 -17.14 -9.40
CA ARG A 136 -6.01 -16.43 -10.14
C ARG A 136 -5.86 -16.56 -11.65
N ALA A 137 -4.63 -16.52 -12.17
CA ALA A 137 -4.36 -16.71 -13.59
C ALA A 137 -4.80 -18.12 -14.06
N ARG A 138 -4.54 -19.16 -13.25
CA ARG A 138 -5.00 -20.53 -13.54
C ARG A 138 -6.52 -20.65 -13.54
N GLU A 139 -7.20 -20.08 -12.55
CA GLU A 139 -8.67 -20.06 -12.51
C GLU A 139 -9.27 -19.40 -13.77
N LEU A 140 -8.67 -18.31 -14.25
CA LEU A 140 -9.09 -17.62 -15.47
C LEU A 140 -8.78 -18.41 -16.75
N ALA A 141 -7.70 -19.18 -16.76
CA ALA A 141 -7.35 -20.07 -17.86
C ALA A 141 -8.35 -21.24 -17.96
N ASP A 142 -8.63 -21.90 -16.84
CA ASP A 142 -9.52 -23.06 -16.77
C ASP A 142 -11.00 -22.68 -17.03
N GLY A 143 -11.42 -21.49 -16.57
CA GLY A 143 -12.79 -20.99 -16.77
C GLY A 143 -13.14 -20.62 -18.22
N ASN A 144 -12.16 -20.56 -19.14
CA ASN A 144 -12.40 -20.37 -20.57
C ASN A 144 -12.45 -21.69 -21.37
N GLY A 145 -12.17 -22.84 -20.74
CA GLY A 145 -12.18 -24.16 -21.39
C GLY A 145 -13.54 -24.87 -21.42
N THR A 146 -14.62 -24.20 -20.98
CA THR A 146 -15.98 -24.76 -20.86
C THR A 146 -17.03 -23.96 -21.62
N GLN A 147 -16.78 -23.68 -22.90
CA GLN A 147 -17.82 -23.30 -23.86
C GLN A 147 -17.72 -24.15 -25.14
#